data_AF-A0A7X0HP27-F1
#
_entry.id   AF-A0A7X0HP27-F1
#
_cell.length_a   1.000
_cell.length_b   1.000
_cell.length_c   1.000
_cell.angle_alpha   90.00
_cell.angle_beta   90.00
_cell.angle_gamma   90.00
#
_symmetry.space_group_name_H-M   'P 1'
#
loop_
_entity.id
_entity.type
_entity.pdbx_description
1 polymer ?
#
loop_
_entity_poly.entity_id
_entity_poly.type
_entity_poly.pdbx_seq_one_letter_code
_entity_poly.pdbx_strand_id
1 'polypeptide(L)'
;MEVKDAHYLLVVKGNQPKLHEAVRALPWKEVTARRYDRERGHGRRETRSIRTLTVTVTGLALDFPYLVLAVKIHRYRTDLKTGKVTRQTVHAITDMTAREASPQAIGRIARSQWGIEAVHHIRDTTFAEDASKIRTGHGPENMATLRNLAMNTLRDAGHHSIAAGLREVSYTPFVCPLDLLGLPPTCNGT
;
A
#
# COMPACT_ATOMS: atom_id res chain seq x y z
N MET A 1 -5.16 30.52 -3.45
CA MET A 1 -5.30 29.13 -2.99
C MET A 1 -4.94 28.26 -4.17
N GLU A 2 -3.77 27.64 -4.13
CA GLU A 2 -3.22 26.86 -5.24
C GLU A 2 -4.06 25.58 -5.39
N VAL A 3 -4.87 25.50 -6.45
CA VAL A 3 -5.66 24.30 -6.75
C VAL A 3 -4.68 23.27 -7.29
N LYS A 4 -4.32 22.29 -6.46
CA LYS A 4 -3.56 21.13 -6.92
C LYS A 4 -4.53 20.18 -7.63
N ASP A 5 -4.33 19.97 -8.93
CA ASP A 5 -5.03 18.97 -9.76
C ASP A 5 -4.63 17.52 -9.37
N ALA A 6 -4.77 17.18 -8.09
CA ALA A 6 -4.45 15.86 -7.57
C ALA A 6 -5.73 15.06 -7.37
N HIS A 7 -5.88 13.99 -8.14
CA HIS A 7 -6.96 13.02 -7.95
C HIS A 7 -6.69 12.11 -6.76
N TYR A 8 -7.76 11.61 -6.14
CA TYR A 8 -7.68 10.65 -5.04
C TYR A 8 -8.23 9.28 -5.41
N LEU A 9 -7.67 8.23 -4.83
CA LEU A 9 -8.29 6.92 -4.72
C LEU A 9 -8.23 6.52 -3.24
N LEU A 10 -9.38 6.62 -2.56
CA LEU A 10 -9.46 6.41 -1.11
C LEU A 10 -10.16 5.10 -0.79
N VAL A 11 -9.49 4.25 -0.02
CA VAL A 11 -10.08 3.02 0.50
C VAL A 11 -11.07 3.37 1.60
N VAL A 12 -12.32 2.97 1.41
CA VAL A 12 -13.38 3.13 2.41
C VAL A 12 -13.28 1.98 3.40
N LYS A 13 -12.90 2.30 4.65
CA LYS A 13 -12.74 1.35 5.75
C LYS A 13 -13.91 1.48 6.74
N GLY A 14 -14.01 0.53 7.68
CA GLY A 14 -15.10 0.49 8.67
C GLY A 14 -15.14 1.66 9.65
N ASN A 15 -14.09 2.47 9.73
CA ASN A 15 -14.08 3.72 10.50
C ASN A 15 -14.95 4.84 9.88
N GLN A 16 -15.46 4.65 8.66
CA GLN A 16 -16.46 5.52 8.02
C GLN A 16 -17.74 4.72 7.73
N PRO A 17 -18.52 4.36 8.76
CA PRO A 17 -19.55 3.33 8.66
C PRO A 17 -20.65 3.66 7.64
N LYS A 18 -21.16 4.89 7.63
CA LYS A 18 -22.21 5.32 6.68
C LYS A 18 -21.77 5.22 5.22
N LEU A 19 -20.58 5.75 4.90
CA LEU A 19 -20.02 5.68 3.55
C LEU A 19 -19.72 4.23 3.15
N HIS A 20 -19.13 3.46 4.06
CA HIS A 20 -18.82 2.06 3.82
C HIS A 20 -20.06 1.23 3.53
N GLU A 21 -21.13 1.41 4.31
CA GLU A 21 -22.41 0.74 4.09
C GLU A 21 -23.04 1.14 2.75
N ALA A 22 -23.07 2.43 2.45
CA ALA A 22 -23.67 2.94 1.22
C ALA A 22 -22.92 2.44 -0.04
N VAL A 23 -21.58 2.46 -0.04
CA VAL A 23 -20.77 1.91 -1.14
C VAL A 23 -20.92 0.40 -1.26
N ARG A 24 -21.07 -0.32 -0.15
CA ARG A 24 -21.29 -1.78 -0.14
C ARG A 24 -22.65 -2.15 -0.75
N ALA A 25 -23.67 -1.33 -0.52
CA ALA A 25 -25.05 -1.53 -0.97
C ALA A 25 -25.28 -1.25 -2.48
N LEU A 26 -24.32 -0.61 -3.15
CA LEU A 26 -24.40 -0.35 -4.59
C LEU A 26 -24.67 -1.63 -5.42
N PRO A 27 -25.33 -1.52 -6.60
CA PRO A 27 -25.76 -2.64 -7.44
C PRO A 27 -24.58 -3.29 -8.18
N TRP A 28 -23.58 -3.76 -7.44
CA TRP A 28 -22.34 -4.30 -7.99
C TRP A 28 -22.53 -5.47 -8.95
N LYS A 29 -23.64 -6.19 -8.86
CA LYS A 29 -23.95 -7.33 -9.73
C LYS A 29 -24.25 -6.90 -11.17
N GLU A 30 -24.79 -5.70 -11.36
CA GLU A 30 -25.21 -5.15 -12.66
C GLU A 30 -24.07 -4.40 -13.36
N VAL A 31 -22.96 -4.14 -12.65
CA VAL A 31 -21.81 -3.42 -13.20
C VAL A 31 -21.10 -4.23 -14.29
N THR A 32 -21.12 -3.69 -15.51
CA THR A 32 -20.46 -4.26 -16.70
C THR A 32 -18.99 -3.84 -16.81
N ALA A 33 -18.65 -2.63 -16.36
CA ALA A 33 -17.28 -2.12 -16.33
C ALA A 33 -16.43 -2.92 -15.32
N ARG A 34 -15.69 -3.91 -15.83
CA ARG A 34 -14.92 -4.84 -15.01
C ARG A 34 -13.58 -5.21 -15.62
N ARG A 35 -12.59 -5.45 -14.78
CA ARG A 35 -11.29 -6.02 -15.15
C ARG A 35 -10.96 -7.21 -14.27
N TYR A 36 -10.39 -8.25 -14.88
CA TYR A 36 -9.81 -9.39 -14.17
C TYR A 36 -8.30 -9.41 -14.42
N ASP A 37 -7.53 -9.47 -13.34
CA ASP A 37 -6.08 -9.68 -13.39
C ASP A 37 -5.73 -10.95 -12.64
N ARG A 38 -4.87 -11.79 -13.24
CA ARG A 38 -4.42 -13.05 -12.65
C ARG A 38 -2.91 -13.05 -12.60
N GLU A 39 -2.37 -13.39 -11.45
CA GLU A 39 -0.92 -13.44 -11.22
C GLU A 39 -0.56 -14.69 -10.43
N ARG A 40 0.68 -15.14 -10.65
CA ARG A 40 1.28 -16.24 -9.89
C ARG A 40 2.70 -15.82 -9.53
N GLY A 41 3.04 -15.88 -8.24
CA GLY A 41 4.34 -15.44 -7.74
C GLY A 41 4.43 -15.60 -6.23
N HIS A 42 5.65 -15.65 -5.69
CA HIS A 42 5.92 -15.77 -4.25
C HIS A 42 5.10 -16.88 -3.54
N GLY A 43 4.98 -18.05 -4.19
CA GLY A 43 4.23 -19.20 -3.66
C GLY A 43 2.71 -19.04 -3.65
N ARG A 44 2.15 -18.03 -4.34
CA ARG A 44 0.72 -17.73 -4.33
C ARG A 44 0.19 -17.54 -5.76
N ARG A 45 -1.08 -17.87 -5.96
CA ARG A 45 -1.88 -17.45 -7.12
C ARG A 45 -2.89 -16.42 -6.65
N GLU A 46 -2.92 -15.28 -7.31
CA GLU A 46 -3.82 -14.18 -6.99
C GLU A 46 -4.70 -13.83 -8.19
N THR A 47 -5.99 -13.63 -7.95
CA THR A 47 -6.95 -13.13 -8.94
C THR A 47 -7.63 -11.91 -8.35
N ARG A 48 -7.60 -10.81 -9.09
CA ARG A 48 -8.27 -9.56 -8.74
C ARG A 48 -9.37 -9.28 -9.74
N SER A 49 -10.56 -8.97 -9.25
CA SER A 49 -11.66 -8.46 -10.06
C SER A 49 -11.95 -7.05 -9.60
N ILE A 50 -11.87 -6.10 -10.53
CA ILE A 50 -12.10 -4.68 -10.28
C ILE A 50 -13.38 -4.30 -10.99
N ARG A 51 -14.26 -3.60 -10.30
CA ARG A 51 -15.49 -3.02 -10.85
C ARG A 51 -15.53 -1.55 -10.50
N THR A 52 -15.95 -0.72 -11.45
CA THR A 52 -16.14 0.71 -11.26
C THR A 52 -17.58 1.09 -11.59
N LEU A 53 -18.16 1.99 -10.82
CA LEU A 53 -19.52 2.45 -10.99
C LEU A 53 -19.60 3.96 -10.76
N THR A 54 -20.14 4.69 -11.73
CA THR A 54 -20.39 6.12 -11.59
C THR A 54 -21.54 6.35 -10.63
N VAL A 55 -21.30 7.11 -9.57
CA VAL A 55 -22.25 7.30 -8.46
C VAL A 55 -23.48 8.08 -8.92
N THR A 56 -23.30 9.09 -9.78
CA THR A 56 -24.42 9.89 -10.31
C THR A 56 -25.43 9.06 -11.11
N VAL A 57 -25.00 7.98 -11.77
CA VAL A 57 -25.88 7.07 -12.54
C VAL A 57 -26.80 6.26 -11.64
N THR A 58 -26.45 6.11 -10.35
CA THR A 58 -27.22 5.30 -9.41
C THR A 58 -28.34 6.07 -8.71
N GLY A 59 -28.41 7.40 -8.88
CA GLY A 59 -29.35 8.26 -8.15
C GLY A 59 -29.07 8.34 -6.63
N LEU A 60 -28.06 7.63 -6.13
CA LEU A 60 -27.62 7.68 -4.74
C LEU A 60 -26.61 8.81 -4.59
N ALA A 61 -27.03 9.90 -3.93
CA ALA A 61 -26.09 10.91 -3.45
C ALA A 61 -25.30 10.32 -2.28
N LEU A 62 -24.08 9.88 -2.57
CA LEU A 62 -23.10 9.60 -1.52
C LEU A 62 -22.51 10.95 -1.08
N ASP A 63 -22.76 11.31 0.18
CA ASP A 63 -22.27 12.56 0.78
C ASP A 63 -20.75 12.48 1.02
N PHE A 64 -19.98 12.65 -0.05
CA PHE A 64 -18.53 12.73 -0.02
C PHE A 64 -18.03 13.74 -1.06
N PRO A 65 -17.13 14.67 -0.70
CA PRO A 65 -16.69 15.73 -1.60
C PRO A 65 -16.13 15.19 -2.92
N TYR A 66 -16.63 15.75 -4.03
CA TYR A 66 -16.16 15.48 -5.39
C TYR A 66 -16.23 14.01 -5.82
N LEU A 67 -17.04 13.18 -5.16
CA LEU A 67 -17.16 11.76 -5.47
C LEU A 67 -17.81 11.52 -6.84
N VAL A 68 -17.07 10.88 -7.75
CA VAL A 68 -17.54 10.53 -9.09
C VAL A 68 -17.72 9.02 -9.28
N LEU A 69 -16.73 8.21 -8.88
CA LEU A 69 -16.80 6.75 -9.01
C LEU A 69 -16.68 6.04 -7.66
N ALA A 70 -17.50 5.01 -7.51
CA ALA A 70 -17.28 3.94 -6.54
C ALA A 70 -16.52 2.79 -7.19
N VAL A 71 -15.64 2.16 -6.43
CA VAL A 71 -14.78 1.05 -6.84
C VAL A 71 -14.99 -0.13 -5.91
N LYS A 72 -15.07 -1.33 -6.50
CA LYS A 72 -15.02 -2.60 -5.78
C LYS A 72 -13.90 -3.47 -6.31
N ILE A 73 -12.99 -3.85 -5.43
CA ILE A 73 -11.89 -4.77 -5.72
C ILE A 73 -12.11 -6.06 -4.94
N HIS A 74 -12.36 -7.15 -5.66
CA HIS A 74 -12.36 -8.49 -5.10
C HIS A 74 -11.00 -9.14 -5.31
N ARG A 75 -10.44 -9.70 -4.25
CA ARG A 75 -9.14 -10.35 -4.25
C ARG A 75 -9.29 -11.78 -3.77
N TYR A 76 -8.92 -12.71 -4.63
CA TYR A 76 -8.84 -14.13 -4.34
C TYR A 76 -7.39 -14.53 -4.33
N ARG A 77 -6.90 -15.04 -3.21
CA ARG A 77 -5.52 -15.52 -3.09
C ARG A 77 -5.56 -16.99 -2.70
N THR A 78 -4.84 -17.81 -3.45
CA THR A 78 -4.59 -19.22 -3.16
C THR A 78 -3.12 -19.38 -2.81
N ASP A 79 -2.84 -19.87 -1.62
CA ASP A 79 -1.51 -20.34 -1.26
C ASP A 79 -1.23 -21.66 -1.99
N LEU A 80 -0.13 -21.74 -2.74
CA LEU A 80 0.15 -22.89 -3.60
C LEU A 80 0.68 -24.10 -2.83
N LYS A 81 1.18 -23.92 -1.61
CA LYS A 81 1.69 -25.02 -0.77
C LYS A 81 0.56 -25.69 0.00
N THR A 82 -0.30 -24.87 0.60
CA THR A 82 -1.37 -25.33 1.50
C THR A 82 -2.73 -25.45 0.82
N GLY A 83 -2.89 -24.87 -0.38
CA GLY A 83 -4.18 -24.76 -1.06
C GLY A 83 -5.15 -23.76 -0.41
N LYS A 84 -4.77 -23.13 0.70
CA LYS A 84 -5.64 -22.21 1.45
C LYS A 84 -6.07 -21.04 0.56
N VAL A 85 -7.39 -20.82 0.49
CA VAL A 85 -7.98 -19.72 -0.25
C VAL A 85 -8.41 -18.61 0.71
N THR A 86 -7.97 -17.38 0.45
CA THR A 86 -8.47 -16.19 1.14
C THR A 86 -9.20 -15.28 0.15
N ARG A 87 -10.28 -14.67 0.64
CA ARG A 87 -11.14 -13.75 -0.13
C ARG A 87 -11.22 -12.43 0.60
N GLN A 88 -10.98 -11.34 -0.11
CA GLN A 88 -11.10 -10.00 0.44
C GLN A 88 -11.86 -9.12 -0.55
N THR A 89 -12.74 -8.28 -0.02
CA THR A 89 -13.42 -7.23 -0.78
C THR A 89 -12.96 -5.90 -0.23
N VAL A 90 -12.47 -5.04 -1.12
CA VAL A 90 -12.07 -3.68 -0.82
C VAL A 90 -12.98 -2.73 -1.57
N HIS A 91 -13.51 -1.75 -0.86
CA HIS A 91 -14.26 -0.65 -1.44
C HIS A 91 -13.40 0.60 -1.47
N ALA A 92 -13.46 1.35 -2.56
CA ALA A 92 -12.77 2.62 -2.69
C ALA A 92 -13.64 3.63 -3.44
N ILE A 93 -13.30 4.91 -3.32
CA ILE A 93 -13.97 6.01 -4.00
C ILE A 93 -12.93 6.94 -4.64
N THR A 94 -13.33 7.62 -5.71
CA THR A 94 -12.47 8.55 -6.45
C THR A 94 -13.27 9.67 -7.10
N ASP A 95 -12.63 10.83 -7.25
CA ASP A 95 -13.08 12.00 -8.01
C ASP A 95 -12.83 11.86 -9.52
N MET A 96 -12.05 10.86 -9.94
CA MET A 96 -11.78 10.60 -11.34
C MET A 96 -13.05 10.12 -12.07
N THR A 97 -13.21 10.54 -13.32
CA THR A 97 -14.29 10.09 -14.19
C THR A 97 -14.06 8.66 -14.70
N ALA A 98 -15.10 8.02 -15.23
CA ALA A 98 -14.99 6.68 -15.84
C ALA A 98 -13.96 6.62 -16.99
N ARG A 99 -13.69 7.76 -17.65
CA ARG A 99 -12.71 7.87 -18.74
C ARG A 99 -11.28 7.87 -18.21
N GLU A 100 -11.04 8.53 -17.09
CA GLU A 100 -9.71 8.63 -16.46
C GLU A 100 -9.39 7.39 -15.62
N ALA A 101 -10.42 6.82 -14.97
CA ALA A 101 -10.32 5.73 -14.02
C ALA A 101 -11.02 4.45 -14.52
N SER A 102 -10.58 3.94 -15.67
CA SER A 102 -11.00 2.61 -16.12
C SER A 102 -10.66 1.53 -15.05
N PRO A 103 -11.38 0.39 -15.00
CA PRO A 103 -11.07 -0.70 -14.08
C PRO A 103 -9.60 -1.16 -14.11
N GLN A 104 -8.96 -1.10 -15.29
CA GLN A 104 -7.53 -1.39 -15.44
C GLN A 104 -6.63 -0.30 -14.84
N ALA A 105 -6.95 0.98 -15.06
CA ALA A 105 -6.21 2.09 -14.46
C ALA A 105 -6.29 2.04 -12.92
N ILE A 106 -7.49 1.84 -12.38
CA ILE A 106 -7.72 1.65 -10.95
C ILE A 106 -6.93 0.47 -10.40
N GLY A 107 -6.83 -0.64 -11.13
CA GLY A 107 -6.01 -1.79 -10.72
C GLY A 107 -4.52 -1.48 -10.60
N ARG A 108 -3.98 -0.66 -11.49
CA ARG A 108 -2.60 -0.19 -11.42
C ARG A 108 -2.40 0.76 -10.24
N ILE A 109 -3.28 1.74 -10.07
CA ILE A 109 -3.21 2.72 -8.96
C ILE A 109 -3.29 2.00 -7.61
N ALA A 110 -4.29 1.14 -7.42
CA ALA A 110 -4.48 0.40 -6.17
C ALA A 110 -3.26 -0.49 -5.85
N ARG A 111 -2.64 -1.10 -6.86
CA ARG A 111 -1.41 -1.89 -6.67
C ARG A 111 -0.25 -1.01 -6.21
N SER A 112 -0.03 0.13 -6.85
CA SER A 112 1.02 1.06 -6.45
C SER A 112 0.82 1.56 -5.02
N GLN A 113 -0.41 1.92 -4.67
CA GLN A 113 -0.77 2.34 -3.31
C GLN A 113 -0.52 1.23 -2.27
N TRP A 114 -0.89 -0.02 -2.55
CA TRP A 114 -0.59 -1.13 -1.65
C TRP A 114 0.90 -1.41 -1.53
N GLY A 115 1.69 -1.14 -2.58
CA GLY A 115 3.14 -1.17 -2.49
C GLY A 115 3.68 -0.18 -1.47
N ILE A 116 3.12 1.04 -1.45
CA ILE A 116 3.45 2.07 -0.46
C ILE A 116 3.02 1.63 0.95
N GLU A 117 1.80 1.12 1.12
CA GLU A 117 1.30 0.62 2.41
C GLU A 117 2.14 -0.56 2.93
N ALA A 118 2.67 -1.41 2.04
CA ALA A 118 3.60 -2.47 2.44
C ALA A 118 4.94 -1.93 2.98
N VAL A 119 5.44 -0.82 2.45
CA VAL A 119 6.64 -0.14 2.98
C VAL A 119 6.34 0.45 4.36
N HIS A 120 5.18 1.12 4.53
CA HIS A 120 4.75 1.59 5.84
C HIS A 120 4.67 0.45 6.86
N HIS A 121 4.06 -0.67 6.49
CA HIS A 121 3.99 -1.83 7.38
C HIS A 121 5.36 -2.34 7.83
N ILE A 122 6.37 -2.38 6.93
CA ILE A 122 7.73 -2.75 7.31
C ILE A 122 8.29 -1.73 8.30
N ARG A 123 8.10 -0.43 8.07
CA ARG A 123 8.54 0.62 9.00
C ARG A 123 7.89 0.48 10.36
N ASP A 124 6.59 0.27 10.41
CA ASP A 124 5.84 0.19 11.66
C ASP A 124 6.21 -1.07 12.45
N THR A 125 6.34 -2.22 11.78
CA THR A 125 6.59 -3.50 12.46
C THR A 125 8.05 -3.82 12.67
N THR A 126 8.90 -3.56 11.68
CA THR A 126 10.32 -3.93 11.71
C THR A 126 11.17 -2.85 12.36
N PHE A 127 10.82 -1.57 12.17
CA PHE A 127 11.53 -0.44 12.79
C PHE A 127 10.77 0.17 13.97
N ALA A 128 9.65 -0.45 14.39
CA ALA A 128 8.82 -0.03 15.52
C ALA A 128 8.45 1.45 15.46
N GLU A 129 8.14 1.96 14.26
CA GLU A 129 7.94 3.40 14.04
C GLU A 129 6.81 3.96 14.90
N ASP A 130 5.67 3.27 15.00
CA ASP A 130 4.54 3.65 15.84
C ASP A 130 4.89 3.71 17.34
N ALA A 131 5.87 2.92 17.78
CA ALA A 131 6.34 2.92 19.17
C ALA A 131 7.39 4.01 19.44
N SER A 132 7.87 4.71 18.40
CA SER A 132 8.87 5.77 18.53
C SER A 132 8.34 6.95 19.35
N LYS A 133 9.11 7.37 20.36
CA LYS A 133 8.79 8.56 21.17
C LYS A 133 9.35 9.87 20.58
N ILE A 134 10.12 9.78 19.50
CA ILE A 134 10.69 10.95 18.82
C ILE A 134 9.56 11.75 18.16
N ARG A 135 9.27 12.95 18.68
CA ARG A 135 8.15 13.81 18.25
C ARG A 135 8.50 15.30 18.14
N THR A 136 9.75 15.67 18.41
CA THR A 136 10.19 17.07 18.49
C THR A 136 10.98 17.48 17.24
N GLY A 137 10.77 18.73 16.79
CA GLY A 137 11.46 19.31 15.63
C GLY A 137 11.39 18.43 14.38
N HIS A 138 12.50 18.35 13.65
CA HIS A 138 12.65 17.48 12.46
C HIS A 138 12.91 16.00 12.81
N GLY A 139 12.79 15.60 14.08
CA GLY A 139 13.06 14.23 14.52
C GLY A 139 12.26 13.16 13.75
N PRO A 140 10.93 13.29 13.63
CA PRO A 140 10.13 12.33 12.85
C PRO A 140 10.56 12.22 11.38
N GLU A 141 10.82 13.34 10.72
CA GLU A 141 11.22 13.40 9.30
C GLU A 141 12.62 12.79 9.07
N ASN A 142 13.57 13.10 9.96
CA ASN A 142 14.91 12.54 9.93
C ASN A 142 14.87 11.03 10.15
N MET A 143 14.08 10.55 11.12
CA MET A 143 13.94 9.12 11.38
C MET A 143 13.27 8.37 10.24
N ALA A 144 12.25 8.97 9.60
CA ALA A 144 11.63 8.42 8.40
C ALA A 144 12.66 8.24 7.27
N THR A 145 13.51 9.25 7.07
CA THR A 145 14.58 9.24 6.05
C THR A 145 15.61 8.16 6.33
N LEU A 146 16.10 8.06 7.58
CA LEU A 146 17.09 7.06 7.97
C LEU A 146 16.55 5.62 7.84
N ARG A 147 15.29 5.38 8.21
CA ARG A 147 14.65 4.07 8.02
C ARG A 147 14.51 3.71 6.55
N ASN A 148 14.13 4.68 5.71
CA ASN A 148 14.06 4.47 4.26
C ASN A 148 15.44 4.14 3.68
N LEU A 149 16.50 4.84 4.10
CA LEU A 149 17.87 4.54 3.71
C LEU A 149 18.24 3.09 4.09
N ALA A 150 18.06 2.72 5.36
CA ALA A 150 18.38 1.37 5.84
C ALA A 150 17.62 0.27 5.06
N MET A 151 16.32 0.49 4.79
CA MET A 151 15.53 -0.45 3.98
C MET A 151 16.08 -0.62 2.57
N ASN A 152 16.45 0.48 1.91
CA ASN A 152 16.97 0.44 0.55
C ASN A 152 18.35 -0.22 0.51
N THR A 153 19.26 0.15 1.41
CA THR A 153 20.60 -0.47 1.51
C THR A 153 20.51 -1.98 1.72
N LEU A 154 19.61 -2.46 2.59
CA LEU A 154 19.40 -3.89 2.79
C LEU A 154 18.87 -4.59 1.54
N ARG A 155 18.00 -3.94 0.76
CA ARG A 155 17.51 -4.50 -0.51
C ARG A 155 18.60 -4.58 -1.55
N ASP A 156 19.43 -3.54 -1.65
CA ASP A 156 20.55 -3.46 -2.59
C ASP A 156 21.60 -4.54 -2.26
N ALA A 157 21.78 -4.86 -0.98
CA ALA A 157 22.59 -5.99 -0.50
C ALA A 157 21.93 -7.37 -0.70
N GLY A 158 20.75 -7.44 -1.33
CA GLY A 158 20.09 -8.69 -1.68
C GLY A 158 19.16 -9.27 -0.61
N HIS A 159 18.92 -8.57 0.51
CA HIS A 159 17.99 -9.07 1.52
C HIS A 159 16.53 -8.93 1.07
N HIS A 160 15.90 -10.07 0.75
CA HIS A 160 14.47 -10.13 0.45
C HIS A 160 13.57 -9.99 1.70
N SER A 161 14.14 -10.09 2.90
CA SER A 161 13.47 -9.88 4.19
C SER A 161 14.25 -8.86 5.00
N ILE A 162 13.67 -7.68 5.17
CA ILE A 162 14.28 -6.57 5.92
C ILE A 162 14.53 -6.97 7.38
N ALA A 163 13.58 -7.67 8.00
CA ALA A 163 13.73 -8.14 9.38
C ALA A 163 14.87 -9.17 9.52
N ALA A 164 15.13 -9.98 8.50
CA ALA A 164 16.27 -10.90 8.51
C ALA A 164 17.60 -10.15 8.32
N GLY A 165 17.65 -9.23 7.35
CA GLY A 165 18.83 -8.39 7.11
C GLY A 165 19.21 -7.57 8.34
N LEU A 166 18.24 -6.94 9.01
CA LEU A 166 18.52 -6.22 10.27
C LEU A 166 19.09 -7.13 11.36
N ARG A 167 18.58 -8.35 11.52
CA ARG A 167 19.13 -9.31 12.50
C ARG A 167 20.56 -9.67 12.15
N GLU A 168 20.84 -9.94 10.88
CA GLU A 168 22.18 -10.28 10.40
C GLU A 168 23.18 -9.15 10.66
N VAL A 169 22.81 -7.93 10.26
CA VAL A 169 23.61 -6.72 10.46
C VAL A 169 23.80 -6.42 11.95
N SER A 170 22.81 -6.72 12.79
CA SER A 170 22.90 -6.48 14.24
C SER A 170 23.90 -7.38 14.96
N TYR A 171 24.35 -8.48 14.36
CA TYR A 171 25.39 -9.33 14.95
C TYR A 171 26.78 -8.69 14.92
N THR A 172 27.01 -7.72 14.02
CA THR A 172 28.28 -6.97 13.91
C THR A 172 28.01 -5.47 13.73
N PRO A 173 27.45 -4.81 14.76
CA PRO A 173 26.80 -3.50 14.64
C PRO A 173 27.74 -2.33 14.32
N PHE A 174 29.06 -2.53 14.35
CA PHE A 174 30.05 -1.50 14.04
C PHE A 174 30.78 -1.73 12.71
N VAL A 175 30.56 -2.87 12.05
CA VAL A 175 31.31 -3.25 10.85
C VAL A 175 30.34 -3.43 9.69
N CYS A 176 29.41 -4.38 9.82
CA CYS A 176 28.48 -4.70 8.74
C CYS A 176 27.60 -3.52 8.29
N PRO A 177 27.06 -2.65 9.16
CA PRO A 177 26.33 -1.46 8.70
C PRO A 177 27.20 -0.47 7.92
N LEU A 178 28.47 -0.30 8.32
CA LEU A 178 29.39 0.63 7.66
C LEU A 178 29.82 0.07 6.30
N ASP A 179 30.15 -1.22 6.23
CA ASP A 179 30.46 -1.92 4.98
C ASP A 179 29.29 -1.85 3.99
N LEU A 180 28.05 -2.06 4.48
CA LEU A 180 26.83 -1.92 3.67
C LEU A 180 26.63 -0.51 3.11
N LEU A 181 27.09 0.51 3.83
CA LEU A 181 27.05 1.91 3.40
C LEU A 181 28.28 2.30 2.57
N GLY A 182 29.24 1.39 2.36
CA GLY A 182 30.52 1.69 1.70
C GLY A 182 31.40 2.64 2.49
N LEU A 183 31.20 2.74 3.81
CA LEU A 183 31.98 3.57 4.71
C LEU A 183 33.09 2.72 5.34
N PRO A 184 34.37 3.11 5.19
CA PRO A 184 35.45 2.36 5.83
C PRO A 184 35.30 2.43 7.36
N PRO A 185 35.63 1.37 8.10
CA PRO A 185 35.75 1.46 9.55
C PRO A 185 36.78 2.53 9.87
N THR A 186 36.41 3.50 10.71
CA THR A 186 37.33 4.56 11.10
C THR A 186 38.54 3.91 11.79
N CYS A 187 39.71 3.97 11.15
CA CYS A 187 40.96 3.63 11.78
C CYS A 187 41.12 4.53 13.03
N ASN A 188 41.25 3.91 14.20
CA ASN A 188 41.70 4.62 15.40
C ASN A 188 43.11 5.14 15.14
N GLY A 189 43.24 6.45 14.90
CA GLY A 189 44.51 7.16 14.89
C GLY A 189 44.73 7.85 16.23
N THR A 190 45.58 7.21 17.04
CA THR A 190 46.46 7.73 18.11
C THR A 190 46.14 9.05 18.80
#